data_AF-A0A7K8I635-F1
#
_entry.id   AF-A0A7K8I635-F1
#
_cell.length_a   1.000
_cell.length_b   1.000
_cell.length_c   1.000
_cell.angle_alpha   90.00
_cell.angle_beta   90.00
_cell.angle_gamma   90.00
#
_symmetry.space_group_name_H-M   'P 1'
#
loop_
_entity.id
_entity.type
_entity.pdbx_description
1 polymer ?
#
loop_
_entity_poly.entity_id
_entity_poly.type
_entity_poly.pdbx_seq_one_letter_code
_entity_poly.pdbx_strand_id
1 'polypeptide(L)'
;GLLQAKELGLQVFHGGTALKDGRVVTSGGRVLSVTAVKQDLMEALGEANRGVATIHFQGATFRRDIGHRGLRLLQQPLYVSTGPAQMFLPAPHIWAISDGPCRKGGRSEGGGFAAFFDLKASGYNDPILVSQTKGLGPKLQVAQVCRRHDTMGQDLVAMCVNDLLAQGAEPLFFLSHLTCGKLDAEVMETIKEGIAEACRSAGCAFLGWEVTEVAAPCPSGHCDLAGFAVGAVERGQRLPGLQRAQEGDVLLGLGSPAIHGRGFGVVRKILLTSSLRCSSPAPGSCGDTTLGDVLLTPGKMFSPALLPVLRSGHVKGFAPTAEGLLGGISRVLPEHVSAVLDALSWKIPEIFCWLYKEGNLSAEEMAQTFPCGIGAVLVVQKDLAQHILQDIQRQQEAWLIGKVVAPCHTAGSHIEVENLAEALQLGSPQQLLNDTAAESQPQPGKRKVKVAVLVSGTGTTLPALIGSAREPGSCAQLVLVISNKSGVEELRSAARAGIPTRVIDHKLYGSRSEFDSTIDRVLQEFSVELICLSGFRRVLSSPFLRKWKGK
;
A
#
# COMPACT_ATOMS: atom_id res chain seq x y z
N GLY A 1 48.91 -5.43 19.00
CA GLY A 1 47.80 -4.67 18.40
C GLY A 1 48.18 -4.06 17.07
N LEU A 2 48.30 -2.72 17.02
CA LEU A 2 48.43 -1.98 15.76
C LEU A 2 49.67 -2.35 14.93
N LEU A 3 50.82 -2.55 15.58
CA LEU A 3 52.05 -2.99 14.89
C LEU A 3 51.92 -4.39 14.27
N GLN A 4 51.27 -5.32 14.99
CA GLN A 4 51.00 -6.68 14.48
C GLN A 4 50.01 -6.67 13.31
N ALA A 5 48.98 -5.83 13.34
CA ALA A 5 48.08 -5.66 12.20
C ALA A 5 48.83 -5.11 10.97
N LYS A 6 49.80 -4.22 11.18
CA LYS A 6 50.68 -3.69 10.12
C LYS A 6 51.64 -4.76 9.57
N GLU A 7 52.19 -5.62 10.42
CA GLU A 7 53.03 -6.77 10.02
C GLU A 7 52.25 -7.79 9.18
N LEU A 8 50.94 -7.94 9.42
CA LEU A 8 50.03 -8.73 8.59
C LEU A 8 49.67 -8.06 7.26
N GLY A 9 50.25 -6.89 6.94
CA GLY A 9 49.96 -6.13 5.73
C GLY A 9 48.59 -5.44 5.71
N LEU A 10 47.98 -5.25 6.87
CA LEU A 10 46.65 -4.66 7.01
C LEU A 10 46.72 -3.16 7.31
N GLN A 11 45.74 -2.41 6.82
CA GLN A 11 45.63 -0.97 7.09
C GLN A 11 44.67 -0.74 8.24
N VAL A 12 45.06 0.11 9.21
CA VAL A 12 44.21 0.46 10.35
C VAL A 12 43.95 1.96 10.35
N PHE A 13 42.68 2.33 10.28
CA PHE A 13 42.22 3.71 10.31
C PHE A 13 41.53 4.01 11.64
N HIS A 14 41.75 5.20 12.19
CA HIS A 14 41.03 5.67 13.37
C HIS A 14 39.93 6.64 12.95
N GLY A 15 38.67 6.26 13.19
CA GLY A 15 37.50 7.11 12.90
C GLY A 15 37.30 8.18 13.96
N GLY A 16 36.89 9.39 13.53
CA GLY A 16 36.64 10.53 14.40
C GLY A 16 37.92 11.09 15.00
N THR A 17 38.79 11.66 14.16
CA THR A 17 39.98 12.42 14.54
C THR A 17 39.84 13.89 14.12
N ALA A 18 40.55 14.78 14.79
CA ALA A 18 40.67 16.19 14.43
C ALA A 18 42.12 16.64 14.55
N LEU A 19 42.52 17.69 13.83
CA LEU A 19 43.80 18.35 14.08
C LEU A 19 43.62 19.43 15.15
N LYS A 20 44.45 19.40 16.19
CA LYS A 20 44.56 20.48 17.19
C LYS A 20 46.04 20.76 17.42
N ASP A 21 46.44 22.02 17.25
CA ASP A 21 47.82 22.48 17.43
C ASP A 21 48.86 21.64 16.65
N GLY A 22 48.53 21.29 15.39
CA GLY A 22 49.39 20.49 14.52
C GLY A 22 49.47 19.00 14.87
N ARG A 23 48.74 18.54 15.89
CA ARG A 23 48.66 17.13 16.29
C ARG A 23 47.28 16.54 16.00
N VAL A 24 47.27 15.31 15.53
CA VAL A 24 46.02 14.55 15.35
C VAL A 24 45.53 14.06 16.71
N VAL A 25 44.34 14.49 17.11
CA VAL A 25 43.66 14.12 18.35
C VAL A 25 42.37 13.36 18.06
N THR A 26 41.86 12.62 19.04
CA THR A 26 40.56 11.95 18.92
C THR A 26 39.42 12.98 19.05
N SER A 27 38.40 12.89 18.20
CA SER A 27 37.25 13.77 18.12
C SER A 27 35.96 12.94 18.05
N GLY A 28 35.49 12.49 19.22
CA GLY A 28 34.22 11.79 19.38
C GLY A 28 34.16 10.34 18.83
N GLY A 29 35.12 9.90 18.02
CA GLY A 29 35.21 8.52 17.54
C GLY A 29 36.11 7.65 18.42
N ARG A 30 35.64 6.45 18.77
CA ARG A 30 36.45 5.36 19.38
C ARG A 30 36.41 4.12 18.50
N VAL A 31 36.39 4.33 17.18
CA VAL A 31 36.22 3.27 16.19
C VAL A 31 37.52 3.12 15.44
N LEU A 32 38.09 1.91 15.47
CA LEU A 32 39.17 1.52 14.58
C LEU A 32 38.57 0.70 13.44
N SER A 33 38.93 1.03 12.21
CA SER A 33 38.61 0.24 11.03
C SER A 33 39.86 -0.49 10.58
N VAL A 34 39.80 -1.82 10.53
CA VAL A 34 40.87 -2.65 9.97
C VAL A 34 40.45 -3.06 8.56
N THR A 35 41.27 -2.75 7.58
CA THR A 35 40.99 -2.97 6.17
C THR A 35 42.02 -3.91 5.58
N ALA A 36 41.53 -4.96 4.92
CA ALA A 36 42.31 -5.89 4.12
C ALA A 36 41.90 -5.74 2.65
N VAL A 37 42.88 -5.76 1.75
CA VAL A 37 42.63 -5.77 0.30
C VAL A 37 43.16 -7.09 -0.24
N LYS A 38 42.26 -7.90 -0.79
CA LYS A 38 42.55 -9.20 -1.42
C LYS A 38 41.76 -9.31 -2.72
N GLN A 39 42.10 -10.30 -3.54
CA GLN A 39 41.40 -10.57 -4.79
C GLN A 39 40.03 -11.21 -4.58
N ASP A 40 39.87 -11.98 -3.49
CA ASP A 40 38.62 -12.63 -3.11
C ASP A 40 38.01 -11.98 -1.85
N LEU A 41 36.67 -11.89 -1.81
CA LEU A 41 35.95 -11.26 -0.70
C LEU A 41 35.96 -12.12 0.57
N MET A 42 35.94 -13.45 0.45
CA MET A 42 36.04 -14.33 1.63
C MET A 42 37.41 -14.22 2.27
N GLU A 43 38.47 -14.23 1.45
CA GLU A 43 39.84 -14.00 1.91
C GLU A 43 40.00 -12.61 2.52
N ALA A 44 39.54 -11.55 1.86
CA ALA A 44 39.58 -10.18 2.39
C ALA A 44 38.89 -10.09 3.76
N LEU A 45 37.72 -10.71 3.90
CA LEU A 45 36.97 -10.69 5.16
C LEU A 45 37.67 -11.51 6.26
N GLY A 46 38.21 -12.69 5.91
CA GLY A 46 38.97 -13.52 6.82
C GLY A 46 40.20 -12.78 7.38
N GLU A 47 40.96 -12.15 6.50
CA GLU A 47 42.15 -11.36 6.84
C GLU A 47 41.82 -10.15 7.71
N ALA A 48 40.77 -9.40 7.36
CA ALA A 48 40.30 -8.28 8.17
C ALA A 48 39.91 -8.75 9.58
N ASN A 49 39.18 -9.86 9.70
CA ASN A 49 38.78 -10.42 10.99
C ASN A 49 39.98 -10.92 11.83
N ARG A 50 41.01 -11.51 11.21
CA ARG A 50 42.26 -11.86 11.90
C ARG A 50 42.98 -10.61 12.40
N GLY A 51 43.07 -9.56 11.58
CA GLY A 51 43.65 -8.28 11.95
C GLY A 51 42.93 -7.60 13.11
N VAL A 52 41.60 -7.61 13.10
CA VAL A 52 40.78 -7.11 14.21
C VAL A 52 41.07 -7.88 15.51
N ALA A 53 41.27 -9.19 15.44
CA ALA A 53 41.54 -10.02 16.62
C ALA A 53 42.91 -9.74 17.28
N THR A 54 43.88 -9.18 16.56
CA THR A 54 45.19 -8.82 17.14
C THR A 54 45.19 -7.48 17.89
N ILE A 55 44.18 -6.63 17.65
CA ILE A 55 44.06 -5.31 18.28
C ILE A 55 43.21 -5.42 19.53
N HIS A 56 43.85 -5.35 20.70
CA HIS A 56 43.16 -5.41 21.99
C HIS A 56 43.43 -4.16 22.84
N PHE A 57 42.38 -3.63 23.47
CA PHE A 57 42.44 -2.63 24.52
C PHE A 57 41.22 -2.79 25.43
N GLN A 58 41.30 -2.26 26.65
CA GLN A 58 40.27 -2.41 27.67
C GLN A 58 38.92 -1.85 27.18
N GLY A 59 37.89 -2.70 27.16
CA GLY A 59 36.54 -2.32 26.71
C GLY A 59 36.33 -2.33 25.19
N ALA A 60 37.26 -2.90 24.40
CA ALA A 60 37.09 -3.07 22.96
C ALA A 60 35.97 -4.07 22.63
N THR A 61 35.14 -3.75 21.64
CA THR A 61 34.12 -4.65 21.07
C THR A 61 34.35 -4.81 19.58
N PHE A 62 34.33 -6.06 19.09
CA PHE A 62 34.62 -6.39 17.70
C PHE A 62 33.34 -6.69 16.92
N ARG A 63 33.15 -6.02 15.78
CA ARG A 63 32.07 -6.32 14.83
C ARG A 63 32.58 -7.29 13.75
N ARG A 64 32.22 -8.55 13.85
CA ARG A 64 32.59 -9.60 12.87
C ARG A 64 31.56 -9.79 11.76
N ASP A 65 30.40 -9.13 11.87
CA ASP A 65 29.26 -9.22 10.96
C ASP A 65 29.41 -8.37 9.70
N ILE A 66 30.40 -7.48 9.66
CA ILE A 66 30.69 -6.60 8.51
C ILE A 66 31.11 -7.49 7.32
N GLY A 67 30.54 -7.26 6.13
CA GLY A 67 30.87 -8.03 4.91
C GLY A 67 30.00 -9.28 4.66
N HIS A 68 29.29 -9.81 5.67
CA HIS A 68 28.45 -11.01 5.52
C HIS A 68 27.29 -10.86 4.52
N ARG A 69 26.82 -9.63 4.28
CA ARG A 69 25.81 -9.35 3.23
C ARG A 69 26.40 -9.52 1.82
N GLY A 70 27.66 -9.12 1.61
CA GLY A 70 28.38 -9.31 0.35
C GLY A 70 28.66 -10.77 0.06
N LEU A 71 29.04 -11.55 1.08
CA LEU A 71 29.16 -13.01 0.95
C LEU A 71 27.85 -13.68 0.52
N ARG A 72 26.72 -13.24 1.09
CA ARG A 72 25.41 -13.75 0.71
C ARG A 72 25.05 -13.45 -0.75
N LEU A 73 25.52 -12.33 -1.29
CA LEU A 73 25.35 -11.97 -2.71
C LEU A 73 26.28 -12.78 -3.62
N LEU A 74 27.52 -13.07 -3.20
CA LEU A 74 28.44 -13.92 -3.96
C LEU A 74 28.08 -15.41 -3.93
N GLN A 75 27.43 -15.87 -2.86
CA GLN A 75 26.92 -17.23 -2.73
C GLN A 75 25.58 -17.44 -3.45
N GLN A 76 24.94 -16.36 -3.91
CA GLN A 76 23.86 -16.50 -4.89
C GLN A 76 24.48 -16.90 -6.23
N PRO A 77 23.92 -17.88 -6.94
CA PRO A 77 24.40 -18.20 -8.28
C PRO A 77 24.29 -16.94 -9.15
N LEU A 78 25.43 -16.38 -9.55
CA LEU A 78 25.49 -15.31 -10.52
C LEU A 78 25.13 -15.91 -11.88
N TYR A 79 23.91 -15.67 -12.34
CA TYR A 79 23.55 -15.96 -13.72
C TYR A 79 24.11 -14.86 -14.62
N VAL A 80 25.11 -15.22 -15.42
CA VAL A 80 25.52 -14.40 -16.55
C VAL A 80 24.41 -14.52 -17.59
N SER A 81 23.67 -13.43 -17.82
CA SER A 81 22.83 -13.31 -19.01
C SER A 81 23.76 -13.25 -20.22
N THR A 82 24.15 -14.42 -20.71
CA THR A 82 24.71 -14.58 -22.05
C THR A 82 23.52 -14.73 -22.99
N GLY A 83 23.12 -13.63 -23.63
CA GLY A 83 22.55 -13.77 -24.96
C GLY A 83 23.67 -14.18 -25.93
N PRO A 84 23.43 -14.96 -27.00
CA PRO A 84 22.34 -15.89 -27.28
C PRO A 84 22.90 -17.33 -27.31
N ALA A 85 22.70 -18.11 -26.26
CA ALA A 85 22.77 -19.56 -26.42
C ALA A 85 21.43 -20.01 -27.01
N GLN A 86 21.48 -20.48 -28.25
CA GLN A 86 20.41 -21.25 -28.90
C GLN A 86 20.12 -22.49 -28.05
N MET A 87 19.33 -22.32 -26.99
CA MET A 87 18.59 -23.41 -26.40
C MET A 87 17.44 -23.66 -27.36
N PHE A 88 17.47 -24.84 -27.99
CA PHE A 88 16.26 -25.48 -28.51
C PHE A 88 15.29 -25.66 -27.34
N LEU A 89 14.60 -24.59 -26.97
CA LEU A 89 13.31 -24.67 -26.32
C LEU A 89 12.34 -25.12 -27.41
N PRO A 90 11.45 -26.08 -27.13
CA PRO A 90 10.36 -26.35 -28.06
C PRO A 90 9.58 -25.04 -28.25
N ALA A 91 9.13 -24.79 -29.48
CA ALA A 91 8.51 -23.56 -29.99
C ALA A 91 7.71 -22.78 -28.92
N PRO A 92 7.67 -21.42 -28.96
CA PRO A 92 6.95 -20.62 -27.97
C PRO A 92 5.55 -21.20 -27.79
N HIS A 93 5.34 -21.87 -26.66
CA HIS A 93 4.16 -22.70 -26.50
C HIS A 93 2.98 -21.77 -26.18
N ILE A 94 2.14 -21.66 -27.20
CA ILE A 94 0.73 -21.27 -27.16
C ILE A 94 0.49 -19.75 -27.26
N TRP A 95 0.67 -19.19 -28.47
CA TRP A 95 -0.32 -18.23 -28.96
C TRP A 95 -1.61 -19.03 -29.24
N ALA A 96 -2.39 -19.30 -28.19
CA ALA A 96 -3.76 -19.75 -28.40
C ALA A 96 -4.55 -18.48 -28.73
N ILE A 97 -4.80 -18.28 -30.02
CA ILE A 97 -5.97 -17.49 -30.42
C ILE A 97 -7.15 -18.23 -29.81
N SER A 98 -7.73 -17.66 -28.77
CA SER A 98 -8.96 -18.22 -28.21
C SER A 98 -10.02 -18.16 -29.31
N ASP A 99 -10.71 -19.27 -29.56
CA ASP A 99 -12.00 -19.27 -30.29
C ASP A 99 -13.11 -18.62 -29.44
N GLY A 100 -12.77 -17.53 -28.75
CA GLY A 100 -13.65 -16.71 -27.93
C GLY A 100 -14.48 -15.78 -28.82
N PRO A 101 -15.66 -15.34 -28.36
CA PRO A 101 -16.71 -14.88 -29.26
C PRO A 101 -16.32 -13.62 -30.01
N CYS A 102 -16.55 -13.67 -31.32
CA CYS A 102 -16.39 -12.55 -32.24
C CYS A 102 -17.41 -11.46 -31.93
N ARG A 103 -16.96 -10.39 -31.26
CA ARG A 103 -17.51 -9.05 -31.47
C ARG A 103 -17.45 -8.75 -32.98
N LYS A 104 -18.47 -8.09 -33.55
CA LYS A 104 -18.41 -7.64 -34.95
C LYS A 104 -17.12 -6.84 -35.18
N GLY A 105 -16.29 -7.28 -36.12
CA GLY A 105 -14.98 -6.70 -36.43
C GLY A 105 -13.79 -7.47 -35.85
N GLY A 106 -13.94 -8.23 -34.77
CA GLY A 106 -12.92 -9.16 -34.31
C GLY A 106 -12.87 -10.37 -35.23
N ARG A 107 -11.72 -10.65 -35.86
CA ARG A 107 -11.50 -11.89 -36.61
C ARG A 107 -10.26 -12.60 -36.08
N SER A 108 -10.46 -13.79 -35.54
CA SER A 108 -9.42 -14.81 -35.44
C SER A 108 -9.31 -15.51 -36.80
N GLU A 109 -8.46 -15.01 -37.69
CA GLU A 109 -8.03 -15.85 -38.82
C GLU A 109 -7.01 -16.84 -38.26
N GLY A 110 -7.46 -18.08 -38.04
CA GLY A 110 -6.67 -19.13 -37.40
C GLY A 110 -5.31 -19.34 -38.09
N GLY A 111 -4.24 -19.46 -37.28
CA GLY A 111 -2.89 -19.78 -37.75
C GLY A 111 -1.96 -18.59 -38.05
N GLY A 112 -2.38 -17.35 -37.78
CA GLY A 112 -1.55 -16.14 -37.97
C GLY A 112 -0.71 -15.73 -36.75
N PHE A 113 0.37 -14.99 -36.98
CA PHE A 113 1.25 -14.41 -35.93
C PHE A 113 0.61 -13.27 -35.12
N ALA A 114 -0.54 -12.76 -35.56
CA ALA A 114 -1.26 -11.64 -34.96
C ALA A 114 -2.76 -11.74 -35.25
N ALA A 115 -3.58 -11.07 -34.45
CA ALA A 115 -5.02 -10.96 -34.65
C ALA A 115 -5.39 -9.66 -35.38
N PHE A 116 -6.49 -9.68 -36.13
CA PHE A 116 -7.02 -8.50 -36.83
C PHE A 116 -8.32 -8.01 -36.16
N PHE A 117 -8.51 -6.69 -36.17
CA PHE A 117 -9.74 -6.05 -35.73
C PHE A 117 -10.20 -5.00 -36.74
N ASP A 118 -11.34 -5.23 -37.39
CA ASP A 118 -11.94 -4.35 -38.40
C ASP A 118 -12.87 -3.32 -37.75
N LEU A 119 -12.36 -2.10 -37.60
CA LEU A 119 -13.09 -0.96 -37.02
C LEU A 119 -14.30 -0.54 -37.85
N LYS A 120 -14.22 -0.64 -39.18
CA LYS A 120 -15.31 -0.25 -40.08
C LYS A 120 -16.46 -1.24 -39.98
N ALA A 121 -16.15 -2.53 -39.92
CA ALA A 121 -17.15 -3.57 -39.66
C ALA A 121 -17.78 -3.47 -38.25
N SER A 122 -17.06 -2.91 -37.28
CA SER A 122 -17.59 -2.58 -35.95
C SER A 122 -18.48 -1.32 -35.92
N GLY A 123 -18.65 -0.62 -37.04
CA GLY A 123 -19.53 0.54 -37.16
C GLY A 123 -18.91 1.90 -36.85
N TYR A 124 -17.57 1.99 -36.76
CA TYR A 124 -16.88 3.26 -36.56
C TYR A 124 -16.66 4.01 -37.87
N ASN A 125 -16.75 5.34 -37.81
CA ASN A 125 -16.52 6.23 -38.95
C ASN A 125 -15.15 6.92 -38.89
N ASP A 126 -14.84 7.64 -37.81
CA ASP A 126 -13.54 8.29 -37.57
C ASP A 126 -13.07 8.01 -36.12
N PRO A 127 -12.74 6.74 -35.84
CA PRO A 127 -12.39 6.31 -34.49
C PRO A 127 -11.00 6.80 -34.09
N ILE A 128 -10.85 7.09 -32.81
CA ILE A 128 -9.57 7.15 -32.13
C ILE A 128 -9.43 5.92 -31.24
N LEU A 129 -8.33 5.21 -31.42
CA LEU A 129 -7.97 4.09 -30.57
C LEU A 129 -7.43 4.60 -29.24
N VAL A 130 -7.86 3.95 -28.18
CA VAL A 130 -7.40 4.15 -26.81
C VAL A 130 -6.88 2.81 -26.32
N SER A 131 -5.65 2.76 -25.83
CA SER A 131 -5.04 1.53 -25.34
C SER A 131 -4.56 1.70 -23.90
N GLN A 132 -4.64 0.63 -23.11
CA GLN A 132 -4.14 0.60 -21.75
C GLN A 132 -3.51 -0.74 -21.42
N THR A 133 -2.44 -0.71 -20.63
CA THR A 133 -1.80 -1.91 -20.06
C THR A 133 -1.83 -1.83 -18.54
N LYS A 134 -2.27 -2.89 -17.87
CA LYS A 134 -2.24 -3.00 -16.40
C LYS A 134 -1.82 -4.40 -15.97
N GLY A 135 -1.10 -4.46 -14.86
CA GLY A 135 -0.88 -5.70 -14.10
C GLY A 135 -1.93 -5.84 -13.01
N LEU A 136 -2.29 -7.08 -12.67
CA LEU A 136 -3.21 -7.38 -11.56
C LEU A 136 -2.60 -7.02 -10.20
N GLY A 137 -1.26 -7.09 -10.10
CA GLY A 137 -0.52 -6.66 -8.93
C GLY A 137 -0.66 -7.59 -7.72
N PRO A 138 -0.54 -7.07 -6.47
CA PRO A 138 -0.49 -7.89 -5.27
C PRO A 138 -1.75 -8.72 -4.97
N LYS A 139 -2.87 -8.48 -5.67
CA LYS A 139 -4.09 -9.30 -5.54
C LYS A 139 -3.81 -10.76 -5.92
N LEU A 140 -3.00 -10.99 -6.96
CA LEU A 140 -2.63 -12.34 -7.41
C LEU A 140 -1.89 -13.13 -6.31
N GLN A 141 -1.04 -12.45 -5.53
CA GLN A 141 -0.33 -13.07 -4.42
C GLN A 141 -1.27 -13.49 -3.28
N VAL A 142 -2.33 -12.72 -3.01
CA VAL A 142 -3.34 -13.08 -2.01
C VAL A 142 -4.23 -14.22 -2.52
N ALA A 143 -4.61 -14.18 -3.80
CA ALA A 143 -5.31 -15.27 -4.48
C ALA A 143 -4.58 -16.61 -4.34
N GLN A 144 -3.26 -16.62 -4.54
CA GLN A 144 -2.42 -17.80 -4.35
C GLN A 144 -2.43 -18.32 -2.91
N VAL A 145 -2.31 -17.42 -1.93
CA VAL A 145 -2.38 -17.79 -0.49
C VAL A 145 -3.74 -18.37 -0.14
N CYS A 146 -4.82 -17.80 -0.68
CA CYS A 146 -6.17 -18.31 -0.46
C CYS A 146 -6.54 -19.50 -1.37
N ARG A 147 -5.65 -19.91 -2.31
CA ARG A 147 -5.87 -20.96 -3.33
C ARG A 147 -7.12 -20.73 -4.19
N ARG A 148 -7.37 -19.48 -4.58
CA ARG A 148 -8.51 -19.08 -5.41
C ARG A 148 -8.03 -18.24 -6.59
N HIS A 149 -8.25 -18.72 -7.81
CA HIS A 149 -7.79 -18.06 -9.05
C HIS A 149 -8.93 -17.76 -10.04
N ASP A 150 -10.14 -18.23 -9.72
CA ASP A 150 -11.35 -18.17 -10.53
C ASP A 150 -11.79 -16.74 -10.89
N THR A 151 -11.51 -15.77 -10.02
CA THR A 151 -11.93 -14.38 -10.21
C THR A 151 -10.87 -13.47 -10.82
N MET A 152 -9.64 -13.97 -11.01
CA MET A 152 -8.48 -13.13 -11.39
C MET A 152 -8.62 -12.53 -12.79
N GLY A 153 -9.17 -13.29 -13.73
CA GLY A 153 -9.42 -12.81 -15.09
C GLY A 153 -10.40 -11.63 -15.11
N GLN A 154 -11.45 -11.70 -14.29
CA GLN A 154 -12.44 -10.63 -14.18
C GLN A 154 -11.84 -9.34 -13.63
N ASP A 155 -11.02 -9.41 -12.57
CA ASP A 155 -10.37 -8.22 -12.03
C ASP A 155 -9.44 -7.55 -13.05
N LEU A 156 -8.65 -8.36 -13.76
CA LEU A 156 -7.71 -7.85 -14.75
C LEU A 156 -8.45 -7.11 -15.87
N VAL A 157 -9.48 -7.74 -16.43
CA VAL A 157 -10.29 -7.13 -17.50
C VAL A 157 -11.00 -5.89 -16.97
N ALA A 158 -11.66 -5.96 -15.81
CA ALA A 158 -12.37 -4.84 -15.20
C ALA A 158 -11.47 -3.61 -15.00
N MET A 159 -10.25 -3.80 -14.49
CA MET A 159 -9.28 -2.71 -14.33
C MET A 159 -8.93 -2.04 -15.66
N CYS A 160 -8.69 -2.83 -16.71
CA CYS A 160 -8.30 -2.28 -18.00
C CYS A 160 -9.49 -1.61 -18.73
N VAL A 161 -10.65 -2.25 -18.77
CA VAL A 161 -11.81 -1.75 -19.54
C VAL A 161 -12.43 -0.52 -18.89
N ASN A 162 -12.44 -0.41 -17.56
CA ASN A 162 -12.94 0.77 -16.88
C ASN A 162 -12.03 2.01 -17.13
N ASP A 163 -10.72 1.82 -17.30
CA ASP A 163 -9.81 2.89 -17.71
C ASP A 163 -10.09 3.37 -19.16
N LEU A 164 -10.48 2.46 -20.06
CA LEU A 164 -10.92 2.83 -21.41
C LEU A 164 -12.20 3.68 -21.36
N LEU A 165 -13.17 3.32 -20.50
CA LEU A 165 -14.40 4.09 -20.30
C LEU A 165 -14.14 5.50 -19.77
N ALA A 166 -13.07 5.70 -18.98
CA ALA A 166 -12.66 7.03 -18.52
C ALA A 166 -12.30 7.98 -19.68
N GLN A 167 -11.93 7.42 -20.83
CA GLN A 167 -11.69 8.15 -22.08
C GLN A 167 -12.92 8.21 -23.00
N GLY A 168 -14.06 7.65 -22.56
CA GLY A 168 -15.26 7.49 -23.38
C GLY A 168 -15.14 6.38 -24.43
N ALA A 169 -14.09 5.56 -24.35
CA ALA A 169 -13.84 4.51 -25.33
C ALA A 169 -14.61 3.23 -25.00
N GLU A 170 -15.26 2.67 -26.03
CA GLU A 170 -15.85 1.35 -25.95
C GLU A 170 -14.77 0.28 -26.09
N PRO A 171 -14.68 -0.70 -25.17
CA PRO A 171 -13.72 -1.80 -25.27
C PRO A 171 -13.94 -2.61 -26.57
N LEU A 172 -12.86 -2.84 -27.32
CA LEU A 172 -12.89 -3.58 -28.58
C LEU A 172 -12.29 -4.96 -28.41
N PHE A 173 -11.06 -5.03 -27.92
CA PHE A 173 -10.34 -6.27 -27.74
C PHE A 173 -9.35 -6.25 -26.59
N PHE A 174 -8.95 -7.44 -26.17
CA PHE A 174 -8.08 -7.71 -25.03
C PHE A 174 -7.03 -8.76 -25.36
N LEU A 175 -5.81 -8.56 -24.86
CA LEU A 175 -4.71 -9.51 -24.85
C LEU A 175 -4.22 -9.69 -23.42
N SER A 176 -3.68 -10.85 -23.08
CA SER A 176 -3.11 -11.09 -21.75
C SER A 176 -1.76 -11.78 -21.81
N HIS A 177 -0.91 -11.49 -20.83
CA HIS A 177 0.38 -12.14 -20.64
C HIS A 177 0.50 -12.64 -19.21
N LEU A 178 0.89 -13.90 -19.04
CA LEU A 178 1.16 -14.53 -17.76
C LEU A 178 2.63 -14.93 -17.68
N THR A 179 3.33 -14.42 -16.67
CA THR A 179 4.68 -14.87 -16.31
C THR A 179 4.62 -15.69 -15.03
N CYS A 180 5.26 -16.84 -14.97
CA CYS A 180 5.33 -17.63 -13.74
C CYS A 180 6.66 -18.37 -13.58
N GLY A 181 7.01 -18.68 -12.33
CA GLY A 181 8.21 -19.49 -12.04
C GLY A 181 8.03 -20.98 -12.29
N LYS A 182 6.81 -21.50 -12.14
CA LYS A 182 6.44 -22.87 -12.49
C LYS A 182 5.03 -22.88 -13.04
N LEU A 183 4.83 -23.53 -14.18
CA LEU A 183 3.51 -23.68 -14.79
C LEU A 183 2.63 -24.66 -14.01
N ASP A 184 1.42 -24.23 -13.70
CA ASP A 184 0.32 -25.08 -13.23
C ASP A 184 -0.80 -24.97 -14.27
N ALA A 185 -1.05 -26.07 -14.98
CA ALA A 185 -1.98 -26.10 -16.11
C ALA A 185 -3.43 -25.85 -15.69
N GLU A 186 -3.85 -26.33 -14.52
CA GLU A 186 -5.21 -26.17 -14.03
C GLU A 186 -5.48 -24.71 -13.64
N VAL A 187 -4.52 -24.09 -12.95
CA VAL A 187 -4.58 -22.67 -12.60
C VAL A 187 -4.57 -21.79 -13.84
N MET A 188 -3.75 -22.14 -14.85
CA MET A 188 -3.70 -21.40 -16.11
C MET A 188 -5.03 -21.43 -16.86
N GLU A 189 -5.61 -22.60 -17.07
CA GLU A 189 -6.89 -22.70 -17.79
C GLU A 189 -7.99 -21.98 -17.01
N THR A 190 -8.02 -22.09 -15.68
CA THR A 190 -8.96 -21.33 -14.83
C THR A 190 -8.84 -19.81 -15.06
N ILE A 191 -7.62 -19.27 -15.06
CA ILE A 191 -7.40 -17.83 -15.28
C ILE A 191 -7.81 -17.43 -16.70
N LYS A 192 -7.41 -18.21 -17.70
CA LYS A 192 -7.70 -17.96 -19.12
C LYS A 192 -9.20 -17.98 -19.41
N GLU A 193 -9.93 -18.95 -18.87
CA GLU A 193 -11.40 -19.01 -18.96
C GLU A 193 -12.05 -17.80 -18.28
N GLY A 194 -11.55 -17.40 -17.11
CA GLY A 194 -12.00 -16.21 -16.41
C GLY A 194 -11.78 -14.92 -17.21
N ILE A 195 -10.66 -14.79 -17.91
CA ILE A 195 -10.39 -13.65 -18.80
C ILE A 195 -11.36 -13.66 -19.99
N ALA A 196 -11.57 -14.82 -20.61
CA ALA A 196 -12.48 -14.96 -21.75
C ALA A 196 -13.93 -14.60 -21.38
N GLU A 197 -14.42 -15.07 -20.23
CA GLU A 197 -15.75 -14.74 -19.70
C GLU A 197 -15.87 -13.25 -19.34
N ALA A 198 -14.83 -12.67 -18.74
CA ALA A 198 -14.83 -11.25 -18.43
C ALA A 198 -14.83 -10.39 -19.70
N CYS A 199 -14.09 -10.76 -20.74
CA CYS A 199 -14.13 -10.06 -22.03
C CYS A 199 -15.52 -10.10 -22.66
N ARG A 200 -16.20 -11.27 -22.60
CA ARG A 200 -17.60 -11.42 -23.01
C ARG A 200 -18.51 -10.44 -22.28
N SER A 201 -18.42 -10.45 -20.96
CA SER A 201 -19.22 -9.58 -20.09
C SER A 201 -18.90 -8.09 -20.30
N ALA A 202 -17.67 -7.72 -20.66
CA ALA A 202 -17.27 -6.35 -20.98
C ALA A 202 -17.66 -5.89 -22.39
N GLY A 203 -18.06 -6.82 -23.27
CA GLY A 203 -18.37 -6.56 -24.67
C GLY A 203 -17.15 -6.42 -25.60
N CYS A 204 -15.99 -6.99 -25.23
CA CYS A 204 -14.77 -6.99 -26.05
C CYS A 204 -14.33 -8.42 -26.47
N ALA A 205 -13.55 -8.50 -27.55
CA ALA A 205 -12.99 -9.76 -28.03
C ALA A 205 -11.70 -10.13 -27.29
N PHE A 206 -11.56 -11.39 -26.85
CA PHE A 206 -10.30 -11.90 -26.32
C PHE A 206 -9.46 -12.46 -27.47
N LEU A 207 -8.43 -11.72 -27.91
CA LEU A 207 -7.72 -12.02 -29.16
C LEU A 207 -6.48 -12.90 -28.97
N GLY A 208 -5.95 -13.00 -27.76
CA GLY A 208 -4.69 -13.69 -27.56
C GLY A 208 -4.24 -13.68 -26.11
N TRP A 209 -3.48 -14.72 -25.79
CA TRP A 209 -2.85 -14.90 -24.50
C TRP A 209 -1.45 -15.45 -24.71
N GLU A 210 -0.52 -15.06 -23.86
CA GLU A 210 0.86 -15.51 -23.92
C GLU A 210 1.34 -15.93 -22.53
N VAL A 211 2.14 -17.00 -22.49
CA VAL A 211 2.71 -17.56 -21.27
C VAL A 211 4.20 -17.57 -21.34
N THR A 212 4.83 -17.16 -20.24
CA THR A 212 6.27 -17.27 -20.08
C THR A 212 6.58 -17.97 -18.76
N GLU A 213 7.19 -19.16 -18.84
CA GLU A 213 7.81 -19.82 -17.69
C GLU A 213 9.26 -19.35 -17.55
N VAL A 214 9.61 -18.76 -16.41
CA VAL A 214 10.94 -18.20 -16.16
C VAL A 214 11.71 -19.07 -15.16
N ALA A 215 12.82 -19.65 -15.60
CA ALA A 215 13.70 -20.46 -14.75
C ALA A 215 14.54 -19.57 -13.78
N ALA A 216 13.95 -19.21 -12.63
CA ALA A 216 14.55 -18.55 -11.44
C ALA A 216 15.07 -17.08 -11.60
N PRO A 217 15.02 -16.21 -10.55
CA PRO A 217 14.80 -16.46 -9.12
C PRO A 217 13.38 -16.07 -8.66
N CYS A 218 12.34 -16.35 -9.46
CA CYS A 218 10.97 -16.24 -8.96
C CYS A 218 10.77 -17.32 -7.88
N PRO A 219 10.46 -16.97 -6.61
CA PRO A 219 10.16 -17.98 -5.60
C PRO A 219 9.02 -18.86 -6.10
N SER A 220 9.09 -20.18 -5.87
CA SER A 220 8.06 -21.13 -6.28
C SER A 220 6.66 -20.59 -5.98
N GLY A 221 5.85 -20.43 -7.03
CA GLY A 221 4.49 -19.90 -6.94
C GLY A 221 4.33 -18.40 -7.19
N HIS A 222 5.37 -17.60 -7.44
CA HIS A 222 5.17 -16.23 -7.90
C HIS A 222 4.76 -16.21 -9.38
N CYS A 223 3.62 -15.58 -9.64
CA CYS A 223 3.10 -15.30 -10.97
C CYS A 223 2.87 -13.80 -11.10
N ASP A 224 2.99 -13.28 -12.31
CA ASP A 224 2.53 -11.95 -12.69
C ASP A 224 1.57 -12.07 -13.88
N LEU A 225 0.47 -11.34 -13.81
CA LEU A 225 -0.60 -11.38 -14.81
C LEU A 225 -0.86 -9.95 -15.29
N ALA A 226 -0.64 -9.75 -16.58
CA ALA A 226 -0.83 -8.48 -17.25
C ALA A 226 -1.91 -8.57 -18.33
N GLY A 227 -2.59 -7.45 -18.52
CA GLY A 227 -3.65 -7.27 -19.49
C GLY A 227 -3.38 -6.06 -20.36
N PHE A 228 -3.70 -6.19 -21.64
CA PHE A 228 -3.63 -5.12 -22.62
C PHE A 228 -5.00 -4.99 -23.29
N ALA A 229 -5.64 -3.84 -23.10
CA ALA A 229 -6.96 -3.57 -23.66
C ALA A 229 -6.87 -2.45 -24.69
N VAL A 230 -7.63 -2.59 -25.78
CA VAL A 230 -7.83 -1.55 -26.78
C VAL A 230 -9.32 -1.27 -26.90
N GLY A 231 -9.66 0.02 -26.86
CA GLY A 231 -10.99 0.54 -27.10
C GLY A 231 -10.99 1.59 -28.21
N ALA A 232 -12.17 2.01 -28.63
CA ALA A 232 -12.33 3.11 -29.58
C ALA A 232 -13.45 4.08 -29.19
N VAL A 233 -13.20 5.35 -29.52
CA VAL A 233 -14.13 6.46 -29.34
C VAL A 233 -14.19 7.26 -30.63
N GLU A 234 -15.38 7.70 -31.02
CA GLU A 234 -15.52 8.60 -32.17
C GLU A 234 -14.88 9.96 -31.89
N ARG A 235 -14.30 10.58 -32.91
CA ARG A 235 -13.74 11.93 -32.78
C ARG A 235 -14.82 12.90 -32.30
N GLY A 236 -14.53 13.61 -31.21
CA GLY A 236 -15.47 14.54 -30.56
C GLY A 236 -16.29 13.95 -29.40
N GLN A 237 -16.26 12.63 -29.17
CA GLN A 237 -16.95 11.98 -28.05
C GLN A 237 -16.02 11.58 -26.89
N ARG A 238 -14.80 12.12 -26.85
CA ARG A 238 -13.81 11.78 -25.83
C ARG A 238 -14.23 12.31 -24.45
N LEU A 239 -13.92 11.53 -23.43
CA LEU A 239 -13.88 11.96 -22.04
C LEU A 239 -12.42 12.08 -21.57
N PRO A 240 -12.15 12.83 -20.50
CA PRO A 240 -13.06 13.75 -19.82
C PRO A 240 -13.38 15.01 -20.67
N GLY A 241 -14.63 15.45 -20.62
CA GLY A 241 -15.11 16.71 -21.21
C GLY A 241 -15.17 17.83 -20.18
N LEU A 242 -14.28 17.82 -19.19
CA LEU A 242 -14.36 18.62 -17.96
C LEU A 242 -13.94 20.08 -18.11
N GLN A 243 -13.58 20.54 -19.30
CA GLN A 243 -13.60 21.98 -19.62
C GLN A 243 -15.01 22.57 -19.42
N ARG A 244 -16.04 21.72 -19.41
CA ARG A 244 -17.44 22.06 -19.11
C ARG A 244 -17.81 21.86 -17.63
N ALA A 245 -16.88 21.42 -16.78
CA ALA A 245 -17.15 21.22 -15.36
C ALA A 245 -17.36 22.58 -14.69
N GLN A 246 -18.41 22.69 -13.90
CA GLN A 246 -18.79 23.94 -13.25
C GLN A 246 -19.20 23.66 -11.81
N GLU A 247 -19.08 24.68 -10.96
CA GLU A 247 -19.61 24.63 -9.61
C GLU A 247 -21.10 24.24 -9.63
N GLY A 248 -21.46 23.30 -8.75
CA GLY A 248 -22.81 22.75 -8.66
C GLY A 248 -23.08 21.53 -9.54
N ASP A 249 -22.15 21.14 -10.42
CA ASP A 249 -22.20 19.82 -11.05
C ASP A 249 -22.21 18.72 -9.99
N VAL A 250 -22.86 17.60 -10.30
CA VAL A 250 -23.13 16.53 -9.33
C VAL A 250 -22.19 15.36 -9.56
N LEU A 251 -21.72 14.76 -8.46
CA LEU A 251 -20.96 13.51 -8.47
C LEU A 251 -21.91 12.35 -8.18
N LEU A 252 -22.00 11.40 -9.10
CA LEU A 252 -22.73 10.14 -8.92
C LEU A 252 -21.73 9.00 -8.69
N GLY A 253 -21.87 8.26 -7.59
CA GLY A 253 -21.02 7.14 -7.24
C GLY A 253 -21.65 5.81 -7.62
N LEU A 254 -20.90 4.92 -8.26
CA LEU A 254 -21.32 3.55 -8.58
C LEU A 254 -20.81 2.57 -7.54
N GLY A 255 -21.69 1.75 -6.98
CA GLY A 255 -21.35 0.81 -5.91
C GLY A 255 -20.48 -0.36 -6.38
N SER A 256 -19.39 -0.61 -5.65
CA SER A 256 -18.51 -1.77 -5.84
C SER A 256 -17.96 -2.28 -4.51
N PRO A 257 -18.12 -3.58 -4.19
CA PRO A 257 -17.50 -4.19 -3.02
C PRO A 257 -16.01 -4.53 -3.22
N ALA A 258 -15.48 -4.41 -4.44
CA ALA A 258 -14.13 -4.84 -4.76
C ALA A 258 -13.06 -3.89 -4.21
N ILE A 259 -11.99 -4.47 -3.64
CA ILE A 259 -10.83 -3.73 -3.11
C ILE A 259 -9.92 -3.21 -4.24
N HIS A 260 -9.89 -3.93 -5.37
CA HIS A 260 -8.98 -3.72 -6.51
C HIS A 260 -7.48 -3.84 -6.18
N GLY A 261 -6.63 -4.00 -7.20
CA GLY A 261 -5.23 -4.43 -7.06
C GLY A 261 -4.35 -3.54 -6.17
N ARG A 262 -4.54 -2.21 -6.17
CA ARG A 262 -3.68 -1.27 -5.43
C ARG A 262 -3.75 -1.47 -3.91
N GLY A 263 -4.95 -1.71 -3.38
CA GLY A 263 -5.18 -1.89 -1.95
C GLY A 263 -4.51 -3.15 -1.38
N PHE A 264 -4.22 -4.16 -2.21
CA PHE A 264 -3.72 -5.45 -1.74
C PHE A 264 -2.32 -5.39 -1.13
N GLY A 265 -1.52 -4.36 -1.43
CA GLY A 265 -0.26 -4.13 -0.72
C GLY A 265 -0.47 -3.88 0.78
N VAL A 266 -1.54 -3.15 1.13
CA VAL A 266 -1.93 -2.88 2.53
C VAL A 266 -2.66 -4.09 3.11
N VAL A 267 -3.59 -4.70 2.38
CA VAL A 267 -4.29 -5.94 2.81
C VAL A 267 -3.30 -7.03 3.23
N ARG A 268 -2.25 -7.26 2.43
CA ARG A 268 -1.21 -8.24 2.77
C ARG A 268 -0.53 -7.94 4.10
N LYS A 269 -0.22 -6.67 4.38
CA LYS A 269 0.38 -6.26 5.65
C LYS A 269 -0.58 -6.47 6.82
N ILE A 270 -1.86 -6.12 6.65
CA ILE A 270 -2.91 -6.33 7.65
C ILE A 270 -3.07 -7.81 7.96
N LEU A 271 -3.13 -8.68 6.94
CA LEU A 271 -3.23 -10.14 7.13
C LEU A 271 -2.02 -10.75 7.85
N LEU A 272 -0.82 -10.14 7.74
CA LEU A 272 0.37 -10.62 8.46
C LEU A 272 0.34 -10.28 9.95
N THR A 273 -0.34 -9.20 10.34
CA THR A 273 -0.46 -8.75 11.72
C THR A 273 -1.77 -9.16 12.38
N SER A 274 -2.79 -9.47 11.58
CA SER A 274 -4.11 -9.89 12.04
C SER A 274 -4.09 -11.31 12.60
N SER A 275 -5.04 -11.59 13.48
CA SER A 275 -5.33 -12.95 13.94
C SER A 275 -6.13 -13.77 12.91
N LEU A 276 -6.76 -13.10 11.92
CA LEU A 276 -7.58 -13.74 10.90
C LEU A 276 -6.74 -14.22 9.71
N ARG A 277 -7.18 -15.32 9.10
CA ARG A 277 -6.59 -15.89 7.88
C ARG A 277 -7.61 -15.84 6.73
N CYS A 278 -7.19 -16.10 5.49
CA CYS A 278 -8.12 -16.20 4.35
C CYS A 278 -9.29 -17.15 4.65
N SER A 279 -9.02 -18.27 5.34
CA SER A 279 -10.02 -19.28 5.67
C SER A 279 -10.89 -18.94 6.89
N SER A 280 -10.63 -17.82 7.58
CA SER A 280 -11.45 -17.38 8.70
C SER A 280 -12.80 -16.86 8.18
N PRO A 281 -13.89 -16.92 8.99
CA PRO A 281 -15.16 -16.30 8.63
C PRO A 281 -14.98 -14.80 8.30
N ALA A 282 -15.66 -14.32 7.26
CA ALA A 282 -15.56 -12.92 6.89
C ALA A 282 -16.28 -12.01 7.93
N PRO A 283 -15.66 -10.88 8.31
CA PRO A 283 -16.29 -9.88 9.18
C PRO A 283 -17.65 -9.42 8.62
N GLY A 284 -18.69 -9.47 9.44
CA GLY A 284 -20.04 -9.03 9.08
C GLY A 284 -20.79 -9.95 8.10
N SER A 285 -20.21 -11.11 7.74
CA SER A 285 -20.91 -12.11 6.91
C SER A 285 -21.71 -13.09 7.75
N CYS A 286 -22.82 -13.59 7.19
CA CYS A 286 -23.58 -14.71 7.74
C CYS A 286 -23.27 -15.97 6.91
N GLY A 287 -23.02 -17.11 7.57
CA GLY A 287 -22.78 -18.40 6.91
C GLY A 287 -21.31 -18.69 6.61
N ASP A 288 -21.06 -19.50 5.57
CA ASP A 288 -19.75 -20.08 5.27
C ASP A 288 -18.81 -19.17 4.44
N THR A 289 -19.13 -17.88 4.33
CA THR A 289 -18.29 -16.94 3.56
C THR A 289 -17.00 -16.64 4.31
N THR A 290 -15.87 -16.91 3.67
CA THR A 290 -14.54 -16.68 4.27
C THR A 290 -14.01 -15.28 3.96
N LEU A 291 -13.06 -14.82 4.77
CA LEU A 291 -12.38 -13.54 4.56
C LEU A 291 -11.70 -13.49 3.19
N GLY A 292 -11.13 -14.62 2.73
CA GLY A 292 -10.56 -14.76 1.40
C GLY A 292 -11.58 -14.51 0.30
N ASP A 293 -12.81 -15.02 0.46
CA ASP A 293 -13.89 -14.83 -0.52
C ASP A 293 -14.26 -13.36 -0.66
N VAL A 294 -14.41 -12.65 0.47
CA VAL A 294 -14.76 -11.23 0.47
C VAL A 294 -13.61 -10.37 -0.06
N LEU A 295 -12.37 -10.64 0.36
CA LEU A 295 -11.20 -9.91 -0.15
C LEU A 295 -11.06 -10.08 -1.66
N LEU A 296 -11.21 -11.30 -2.18
CA LEU A 296 -11.04 -11.64 -3.59
C LEU A 296 -12.29 -11.40 -4.44
N THR A 297 -13.30 -10.70 -3.90
CA THR A 297 -14.47 -10.24 -4.66
C THR A 297 -13.99 -9.50 -5.93
N PRO A 298 -14.45 -9.90 -7.12
CA PRO A 298 -13.96 -9.33 -8.37
C PRO A 298 -14.48 -7.90 -8.59
N GLY A 299 -13.68 -7.10 -9.29
CA GLY A 299 -14.09 -5.80 -9.79
C GLY A 299 -15.32 -5.87 -10.69
N LYS A 300 -16.20 -4.86 -10.58
CA LYS A 300 -17.31 -4.68 -11.52
C LYS A 300 -16.82 -4.11 -12.84
N MET A 301 -17.39 -4.60 -13.93
CA MET A 301 -17.25 -4.02 -15.27
C MET A 301 -18.45 -3.13 -15.54
N PHE A 302 -18.19 -1.87 -15.88
CA PHE A 302 -19.25 -0.90 -16.10
C PHE A 302 -19.58 -0.67 -17.57
N SER A 303 -18.80 -1.24 -18.50
CA SER A 303 -18.91 -0.92 -19.93
C SER A 303 -20.28 -1.17 -20.53
N PRO A 304 -20.96 -2.32 -20.34
CA PRO A 304 -22.24 -2.57 -21.01
C PRO A 304 -23.33 -1.61 -20.51
N ALA A 305 -23.32 -1.35 -19.20
CA ALA A 305 -24.33 -0.53 -18.55
C ALA A 305 -24.15 0.97 -18.81
N LEU A 306 -22.90 1.44 -18.84
CA LEU A 306 -22.62 2.88 -18.90
C LEU A 306 -22.37 3.40 -20.30
N LEU A 307 -21.98 2.58 -21.28
CA LEU A 307 -21.70 3.09 -22.63
C LEU A 307 -22.83 3.94 -23.22
N PRO A 308 -24.12 3.57 -23.11
CA PRO A 308 -25.23 4.42 -23.56
C PRO A 308 -25.28 5.76 -22.81
N VAL A 309 -25.06 5.73 -21.48
CA VAL A 309 -25.08 6.93 -20.62
C VAL A 309 -23.91 7.85 -20.96
N LEU A 310 -22.71 7.32 -21.14
CA LEU A 310 -21.52 8.09 -21.51
C LEU A 310 -21.66 8.73 -22.89
N ARG A 311 -22.29 8.02 -23.84
CA ARG A 311 -22.54 8.51 -25.21
C ARG A 311 -23.66 9.53 -25.32
N SER A 312 -24.48 9.71 -24.28
CA SER A 312 -25.56 10.71 -24.26
C SER A 312 -25.07 12.17 -24.36
N GLY A 313 -23.78 12.42 -24.06
CA GLY A 313 -23.19 13.76 -24.03
C GLY A 313 -23.43 14.53 -22.72
N HIS A 314 -24.22 13.96 -21.80
CA HIS A 314 -24.58 14.57 -20.51
C HIS A 314 -23.59 14.26 -19.38
N VAL A 315 -22.72 13.26 -19.57
CA VAL A 315 -21.63 12.96 -18.66
C VAL A 315 -20.42 13.81 -19.02
N LYS A 316 -19.88 14.53 -18.03
CA LYS A 316 -18.72 15.41 -18.19
C LYS A 316 -17.41 14.68 -17.88
N GLY A 317 -17.46 13.66 -17.03
CA GLY A 317 -16.31 12.80 -16.71
C GLY A 317 -16.72 11.48 -16.09
N PHE A 318 -15.86 10.47 -16.24
CA PHE A 318 -15.98 9.16 -15.60
C PHE A 318 -14.64 8.81 -14.96
N ALA A 319 -14.65 8.51 -13.67
CA ALA A 319 -13.46 8.28 -12.84
C ALA A 319 -13.53 6.91 -12.17
N PRO A 320 -12.82 5.88 -12.69
CA PRO A 320 -12.67 4.61 -11.98
C PRO A 320 -11.82 4.82 -10.71
N THR A 321 -12.19 4.13 -9.63
CA THR A 321 -11.60 4.31 -8.29
C THR A 321 -10.75 3.10 -7.86
N ALA A 322 -10.35 2.24 -8.81
CA ALA A 322 -9.49 1.08 -8.56
C ALA A 322 -8.11 1.46 -7.98
N GLU A 323 -7.67 2.71 -8.22
CA GLU A 323 -6.44 3.30 -7.67
C GLU A 323 -6.68 4.04 -6.35
N GLY A 324 -7.86 3.90 -5.73
CA GLY A 324 -8.32 4.65 -4.56
C GLY A 324 -9.36 5.71 -4.93
N LEU A 325 -10.24 6.06 -3.98
CA LEU A 325 -11.32 7.02 -4.19
C LEU A 325 -10.79 8.41 -4.60
N LEU A 326 -9.86 8.96 -3.81
CA LEU A 326 -9.25 10.26 -4.09
C LEU A 326 -8.40 10.24 -5.37
N GLY A 327 -7.62 9.17 -5.55
CA GLY A 327 -6.74 9.00 -6.71
C GLY A 327 -7.48 8.83 -8.03
N GLY A 328 -8.66 8.22 -8.01
CA GLY A 328 -9.52 8.09 -9.20
C GLY A 328 -10.10 9.43 -9.61
N ILE A 329 -10.72 10.15 -8.67
CA ILE A 329 -11.38 11.44 -8.93
C ILE A 329 -10.35 12.49 -9.37
N SER A 330 -9.17 12.54 -8.74
CA SER A 330 -8.14 13.55 -9.05
C SER A 330 -7.54 13.43 -10.45
N ARG A 331 -7.52 12.23 -11.04
CA ARG A 331 -7.07 12.01 -12.42
C ARG A 331 -8.01 12.59 -13.46
N VAL A 332 -9.27 12.78 -13.08
CA VAL A 332 -10.32 13.24 -13.97
C VAL A 332 -10.54 14.72 -13.72
N LEU A 333 -10.77 15.15 -12.47
CA LEU A 333 -11.10 16.53 -12.09
C LEU A 333 -10.00 17.54 -12.48
N PRO A 334 -10.34 18.69 -13.12
CA PRO A 334 -9.35 19.68 -13.53
C PRO A 334 -9.01 20.66 -12.38
N GLU A 335 -7.85 21.32 -12.47
CA GLU A 335 -7.31 22.19 -11.41
C GLU A 335 -8.19 23.40 -11.03
N HIS A 336 -9.11 23.81 -11.92
CA HIS A 336 -9.96 24.99 -11.73
C HIS A 336 -11.24 24.72 -10.92
N VAL A 337 -11.47 23.48 -10.48
CA VAL A 337 -12.59 23.12 -9.59
C VAL A 337 -12.12 22.16 -8.50
N SER A 338 -12.92 22.06 -7.45
CA SER A 338 -12.76 21.08 -6.38
C SER A 338 -14.00 20.20 -6.27
N ALA A 339 -13.91 19.11 -5.50
CA ALA A 339 -15.04 18.22 -5.26
C ALA A 339 -15.21 17.94 -3.77
N VAL A 340 -16.46 17.94 -3.31
CA VAL A 340 -16.82 17.55 -1.94
C VAL A 340 -17.78 16.37 -2.02
N LEU A 341 -17.43 15.30 -1.32
CA LEU A 341 -18.21 14.08 -1.21
C LEU A 341 -18.67 13.89 0.24
N ASP A 342 -19.83 13.29 0.45
CA ASP A 342 -20.32 12.92 1.78
C ASP A 342 -20.45 11.40 1.89
N ALA A 343 -19.60 10.78 2.71
CA ALA A 343 -19.55 9.33 2.90
C ALA A 343 -20.79 8.71 3.52
N LEU A 344 -21.67 9.51 4.14
CA LEU A 344 -22.96 9.03 4.63
C LEU A 344 -23.99 8.83 3.50
N SER A 345 -23.69 9.31 2.28
CA SER A 345 -24.59 9.21 1.13
C SER A 345 -24.55 7.86 0.42
N TRP A 346 -23.64 6.96 0.77
CA TRP A 346 -23.58 5.61 0.22
C TRP A 346 -23.28 4.55 1.28
N LYS A 347 -23.59 3.30 0.94
CA LYS A 347 -23.29 2.16 1.80
C LYS A 347 -21.84 1.73 1.61
N ILE A 348 -21.02 1.88 2.65
CA ILE A 348 -19.66 1.33 2.66
C ILE A 348 -19.70 -0.16 3.01
N PRO A 349 -19.15 -1.06 2.17
CA PRO A 349 -19.07 -2.48 2.49
C PRO A 349 -18.24 -2.77 3.75
N GLU A 350 -18.71 -3.73 4.56
CA GLU A 350 -18.11 -4.16 5.84
C GLU A 350 -16.61 -4.47 5.75
N ILE A 351 -16.14 -4.97 4.61
CA ILE A 351 -14.72 -5.26 4.42
C ILE A 351 -13.84 -4.01 4.55
N PHE A 352 -14.32 -2.84 4.12
CA PHE A 352 -13.59 -1.58 4.28
C PHE A 352 -13.61 -1.10 5.74
N CYS A 353 -14.72 -1.31 6.45
CA CYS A 353 -14.81 -1.04 7.89
C CYS A 353 -13.83 -1.93 8.68
N TRP A 354 -13.73 -3.21 8.30
CA TRP A 354 -12.74 -4.12 8.88
C TRP A 354 -11.31 -3.68 8.57
N LEU A 355 -10.99 -3.34 7.31
CA LEU A 355 -9.65 -2.85 6.93
C LEU A 355 -9.26 -1.59 7.69
N TYR A 356 -10.19 -0.67 7.87
CA TYR A 356 -10.00 0.55 8.65
C TYR A 356 -9.62 0.25 10.11
N LYS A 357 -10.36 -0.65 10.76
CA LYS A 357 -10.14 -1.03 12.16
C LYS A 357 -8.91 -1.90 12.36
N GLU A 358 -8.81 -3.01 11.63
CA GLU A 358 -7.74 -4.00 11.76
C GLU A 358 -6.40 -3.43 11.32
N GLY A 359 -6.40 -2.59 10.28
CA GLY A 359 -5.21 -1.89 9.81
C GLY A 359 -4.84 -0.65 10.61
N ASN A 360 -5.70 -0.21 11.55
CA ASN A 360 -5.57 1.06 12.27
C ASN A 360 -5.25 2.22 11.32
N LEU A 361 -5.98 2.27 10.20
CA LEU A 361 -5.80 3.25 9.14
C LEU A 361 -6.58 4.53 9.46
N SER A 362 -6.07 5.67 9.04
CA SER A 362 -6.84 6.92 9.04
C SER A 362 -7.87 6.93 7.90
N ALA A 363 -8.90 7.78 8.01
CA ALA A 363 -9.88 7.96 6.92
C ALA A 363 -9.22 8.48 5.63
N GLU A 364 -8.19 9.32 5.75
CA GLU A 364 -7.42 9.79 4.60
C GLU A 364 -6.67 8.64 3.92
N GLU A 365 -5.94 7.80 4.67
CA GLU A 365 -5.26 6.63 4.11
C GLU A 365 -6.25 5.66 3.46
N MET A 366 -7.44 5.51 4.04
CA MET A 366 -8.53 4.72 3.47
C MET A 366 -8.95 5.29 2.11
N ALA A 367 -9.30 6.57 2.03
CA ALA A 367 -9.76 7.22 0.79
C ALA A 367 -8.65 7.28 -0.28
N GLN A 368 -7.40 7.43 0.15
CA GLN A 368 -6.26 7.41 -0.76
C GLN A 368 -6.00 6.02 -1.31
N THR A 369 -6.14 4.96 -0.52
CA THR A 369 -5.71 3.60 -0.89
C THR A 369 -6.83 2.76 -1.50
N PHE A 370 -8.06 2.94 -0.99
CA PHE A 370 -9.20 2.08 -1.28
C PHE A 370 -10.33 2.84 -1.96
N PRO A 371 -11.19 2.13 -2.72
CA PRO A 371 -12.40 2.73 -3.31
C PRO A 371 -13.52 3.03 -2.28
N CYS A 372 -13.44 2.45 -1.07
CA CYS A 372 -14.41 2.66 0.02
C CYS A 372 -15.88 2.43 -0.39
N GLY A 373 -16.14 1.42 -1.22
CA GLY A 373 -17.49 1.06 -1.67
C GLY A 373 -17.94 1.70 -2.98
N ILE A 374 -17.19 2.66 -3.52
CA ILE A 374 -17.46 3.28 -4.81
C ILE A 374 -16.48 2.73 -5.83
N GLY A 375 -16.93 2.08 -6.91
CA GLY A 375 -16.10 1.54 -7.99
C GLY A 375 -15.81 2.51 -9.14
N ALA A 376 -16.68 3.51 -9.32
CA ALA A 376 -16.43 4.63 -10.22
C ALA A 376 -17.31 5.83 -9.86
N VAL A 377 -16.91 7.02 -10.33
CA VAL A 377 -17.63 8.28 -10.13
C VAL A 377 -17.92 8.94 -11.47
N LEU A 378 -19.15 9.40 -11.69
CA LEU A 378 -19.53 10.21 -12.82
C LEU A 378 -19.69 11.67 -12.39
N VAL A 379 -19.18 12.59 -13.20
CA VAL A 379 -19.47 14.02 -13.08
C VAL A 379 -20.54 14.37 -14.10
N VAL A 380 -21.68 14.87 -13.63
CA VAL A 380 -22.85 15.15 -14.48
C VAL A 380 -23.39 16.55 -14.20
N GLN A 381 -24.09 17.11 -15.20
CA GLN A 381 -24.79 18.37 -15.02
C GLN A 381 -25.90 18.24 -13.98
N LYS A 382 -26.01 19.25 -13.11
CA LYS A 382 -26.99 19.30 -12.01
C LYS A 382 -28.42 18.97 -12.45
N ASP A 383 -28.89 19.57 -13.54
CA ASP A 383 -30.28 19.44 -14.00
C ASP A 383 -30.63 18.03 -14.49
N LEU A 384 -29.62 17.26 -14.92
CA LEU A 384 -29.79 15.90 -15.45
C LEU A 384 -29.38 14.82 -14.45
N ALA A 385 -28.83 15.21 -13.29
CA ALA A 385 -28.26 14.28 -12.33
C ALA A 385 -29.27 13.21 -11.88
N GLN A 386 -30.51 13.61 -11.58
CA GLN A 386 -31.55 12.67 -11.11
C GLN A 386 -31.99 11.69 -12.21
N HIS A 387 -32.11 12.16 -13.45
CA HIS A 387 -32.48 11.32 -14.58
C HIS A 387 -31.37 10.28 -14.85
N ILE A 388 -30.12 10.73 -14.92
CA ILE A 388 -28.97 9.85 -15.15
C ILE A 388 -28.83 8.83 -14.00
N LEU A 389 -29.03 9.26 -12.75
CA LEU A 389 -29.01 8.36 -11.60
C LEU A 389 -30.07 7.26 -11.74
N GLN A 390 -31.30 7.59 -12.13
CA GLN A 390 -32.37 6.62 -12.34
C GLN A 390 -32.03 5.64 -13.48
N ASP A 391 -31.45 6.11 -14.58
CA ASP A 391 -31.04 5.23 -15.69
C ASP A 391 -29.97 4.23 -15.25
N ILE A 392 -28.99 4.68 -14.46
CA ILE A 392 -27.93 3.83 -13.91
C ILE A 392 -28.51 2.82 -12.91
N GLN A 393 -29.41 3.27 -12.03
CA GLN A 393 -30.02 2.44 -10.97
C GLN A 393 -30.84 1.25 -11.51
N ARG A 394 -31.22 1.26 -12.79
CA ARG A 394 -31.85 0.10 -13.43
C ARG A 394 -30.91 -1.10 -13.59
N GLN A 395 -29.60 -0.88 -13.56
CA GLN A 395 -28.60 -1.92 -13.83
C GLN A 395 -27.50 -2.01 -12.77
N GLN A 396 -27.26 -0.95 -12.00
CA GLN A 396 -26.17 -0.85 -11.04
C GLN A 396 -26.63 -0.13 -9.77
N GLU A 397 -26.04 -0.48 -8.62
CA GLU A 397 -26.18 0.38 -7.43
C GLU A 397 -25.46 1.70 -7.67
N ALA A 398 -26.14 2.81 -7.40
CA ALA A 398 -25.58 4.15 -7.53
C ALA A 398 -26.25 5.14 -6.59
N TRP A 399 -25.49 6.17 -6.20
CA TRP A 399 -25.93 7.23 -5.30
C TRP A 399 -25.46 8.59 -5.80
N LEU A 400 -26.17 9.64 -5.42
CA LEU A 400 -25.62 10.99 -5.43
C LEU A 400 -24.68 11.08 -4.22
N ILE A 401 -23.38 11.29 -4.48
CA ILE A 401 -22.35 11.22 -3.43
C ILE A 401 -21.70 12.56 -3.12
N GLY A 402 -21.95 13.59 -3.93
CA GLY A 402 -21.29 14.87 -3.76
C GLY A 402 -21.57 15.86 -4.88
N LYS A 403 -20.81 16.96 -4.84
CA LYS A 403 -20.87 18.03 -5.84
C LYS A 403 -19.48 18.62 -6.15
N VAL A 404 -19.37 19.19 -7.34
CA VAL A 404 -18.26 20.06 -7.73
C VAL A 404 -18.45 21.42 -7.08
N VAL A 405 -17.38 21.98 -6.53
CA VAL A 405 -17.35 23.28 -5.84
C VAL A 405 -16.26 24.17 -6.44
N ALA A 406 -16.30 25.46 -6.11
CA ALA A 406 -15.24 26.41 -6.45
C ALA A 406 -13.86 25.90 -5.97
N PRO A 407 -12.77 26.21 -6.68
CA PRO A 407 -11.44 25.70 -6.37
C PRO A 407 -10.99 26.14 -4.98
N CYS A 408 -10.58 25.18 -4.15
CA CYS A 408 -9.97 25.48 -2.86
C CYS A 408 -8.46 25.76 -3.06
N HIS A 409 -8.00 26.95 -2.67
CA HIS A 409 -6.59 27.38 -2.84
C HIS A 409 -5.68 27.06 -1.63
N THR A 410 -6.16 26.29 -0.65
CA THR A 410 -5.30 25.82 0.45
C THR A 410 -4.39 24.70 -0.04
N ALA A 411 -3.21 24.56 0.56
CA ALA A 411 -2.16 23.61 0.16
C ALA A 411 -2.52 22.10 0.35
N GLY A 412 -3.81 21.77 0.40
CA GLY A 412 -4.36 20.42 0.53
C GLY A 412 -5.01 19.91 -0.76
N SER A 413 -5.41 18.64 -0.73
CA SER A 413 -6.11 17.93 -1.82
C SER A 413 -7.33 18.72 -2.35
N HIS A 414 -7.48 18.84 -3.67
CA HIS A 414 -8.64 19.46 -4.33
C HIS A 414 -9.96 18.69 -4.15
N ILE A 415 -9.93 17.59 -3.40
CA ILE A 415 -11.06 16.69 -3.16
C ILE A 415 -11.15 16.43 -1.66
N GLU A 416 -12.33 16.65 -1.11
CA GLU A 416 -12.68 16.41 0.28
C GLU A 416 -13.75 15.30 0.36
N VAL A 417 -13.59 14.41 1.33
CA VAL A 417 -14.57 13.35 1.65
C VAL A 417 -15.00 13.53 3.09
N GLU A 418 -16.13 14.17 3.28
CA GLU A 418 -16.76 14.42 4.57
C GLU A 418 -17.28 13.10 5.17
N ASN A 419 -17.30 13.03 6.51
CA ASN A 419 -17.91 11.95 7.29
C ASN A 419 -17.38 10.53 7.04
N LEU A 420 -16.25 10.36 6.32
CA LEU A 420 -15.74 9.02 5.99
C LEU A 420 -15.36 8.19 7.23
N ALA A 421 -14.74 8.83 8.23
CA ALA A 421 -14.40 8.16 9.48
C ALA A 421 -15.63 7.67 10.24
N GLU A 422 -16.73 8.43 10.18
CA GLU A 422 -18.00 8.09 10.80
C GLU A 422 -18.69 6.95 10.04
N ALA A 423 -18.79 7.05 8.72
CA ALA A 423 -19.37 6.01 7.88
C ALA A 423 -18.65 4.65 8.03
N LEU A 424 -17.32 4.65 8.13
CA LEU A 424 -16.49 3.45 8.39
C LEU A 424 -16.67 2.87 9.80
N GLN A 425 -17.20 3.64 10.74
CA GLN A 425 -17.51 3.18 12.11
C GLN A 425 -18.94 2.63 12.21
N LEU A 426 -19.91 3.28 11.54
CA LEU A 426 -21.34 2.90 11.55
C LEU A 426 -21.62 1.56 10.87
N GLY A 427 -20.86 1.19 9.84
CA GLY A 427 -20.95 -0.11 9.16
C GLY A 427 -20.36 -1.24 10.00
N SER A 428 -20.85 -1.44 11.22
CA SER A 428 -20.52 -2.57 12.10
C SER A 428 -21.84 -3.18 12.59
N PRO A 429 -22.10 -4.50 12.47
CA PRO A 429 -23.40 -5.10 12.78
C PRO A 429 -23.84 -5.08 14.27
N GLN A 430 -23.22 -4.28 15.13
CA GLN A 430 -23.45 -4.30 16.57
C GLN A 430 -24.17 -3.07 17.15
N GLN A 431 -24.64 -2.11 16.33
CA GLN A 431 -25.34 -0.93 16.85
C GLN A 431 -26.80 -0.73 16.39
N LEU A 432 -27.30 -1.52 15.44
CA LEU A 432 -28.67 -1.35 14.91
C LEU A 432 -29.77 -2.12 15.67
N LEU A 433 -29.49 -2.69 16.84
CA LEU A 433 -30.49 -3.43 17.64
C LEU A 433 -30.73 -2.87 19.06
N ASN A 434 -30.12 -1.76 19.45
CA ASN A 434 -30.28 -1.21 20.81
C ASN A 434 -30.85 0.21 20.91
N ASP A 435 -31.32 0.82 19.82
CA ASP A 435 -31.95 2.14 19.87
C ASP A 435 -33.48 2.05 19.97
N THR A 436 -33.94 1.42 21.05
CA THR A 436 -35.18 1.83 21.70
C THR A 436 -34.98 1.76 23.21
N ALA A 437 -35.06 2.94 23.83
CA ALA A 437 -34.97 3.22 25.26
C ALA A 437 -33.56 3.25 25.88
N ALA A 438 -32.94 4.42 25.92
CA ALA A 438 -32.60 5.07 27.18
C ALA A 438 -32.07 6.49 26.94
N GLU A 439 -32.52 7.38 27.80
CA GLU A 439 -32.25 8.80 27.85
C GLU A 439 -30.75 9.13 27.96
N SER A 440 -30.41 10.29 27.39
CA SER A 440 -29.30 11.17 27.71
C SER A 440 -28.53 10.84 29.00
N GLN A 441 -27.32 10.30 28.84
CA GLN A 441 -26.23 10.40 29.80
C GLN A 441 -24.90 10.69 29.09
N PRO A 442 -23.96 11.42 29.71
CA PRO A 442 -22.66 11.72 29.11
C PRO A 442 -21.82 10.43 29.01
N GLN A 443 -21.26 10.15 27.83
CA GLN A 443 -20.41 8.97 27.63
C GLN A 443 -19.16 9.00 28.54
N PRO A 444 -18.75 7.85 29.12
CA PRO A 444 -17.53 7.77 29.92
C PRO A 444 -16.30 7.89 29.01
N GLY A 445 -15.41 8.83 29.32
CA GLY A 445 -14.18 9.05 28.56
C GLY A 445 -13.33 7.78 28.45
N LYS A 446 -12.97 7.39 27.22
CA LYS A 446 -12.04 6.28 26.95
C LYS A 446 -10.77 6.44 27.78
N ARG A 447 -10.39 5.41 28.54
CA ARG A 447 -9.17 5.38 29.35
C ARG A 447 -7.95 5.60 28.45
N LYS A 448 -7.22 6.70 28.66
CA LYS A 448 -5.97 6.99 27.95
C LYS A 448 -4.83 6.11 28.50
N VAL A 449 -4.02 5.57 27.61
CA VAL A 449 -2.82 4.78 27.93
C VAL A 449 -1.75 5.69 28.51
N LYS A 450 -1.21 5.34 29.68
CA LYS A 450 -0.17 6.12 30.36
C LYS A 450 1.19 5.89 29.73
N VAL A 451 1.74 6.91 29.07
CA VAL A 451 3.02 6.83 28.36
C VAL A 451 4.12 7.58 29.10
N ALA A 452 5.29 6.98 29.22
CA ALA A 452 6.52 7.67 29.60
C ALA A 452 7.43 7.91 28.40
N VAL A 453 8.06 9.07 28.34
CA VAL A 453 9.01 9.40 27.27
C VAL A 453 10.43 9.47 27.83
N LEU A 454 11.35 8.68 27.27
CA LEU A 454 12.76 8.70 27.64
C LEU A 454 13.53 9.54 26.63
N VAL A 455 14.35 10.48 27.11
CA VAL A 455 15.09 11.45 26.28
C VAL A 455 16.57 11.56 26.68
N SER A 456 17.42 12.01 25.75
CA SER A 456 18.86 12.26 26.00
C SER A 456 19.35 13.66 25.61
N GLY A 457 18.43 14.58 25.30
CA GLY A 457 18.70 15.99 25.07
C GLY A 457 18.96 16.38 23.61
N THR A 458 18.30 17.47 23.20
CA THR A 458 18.21 18.13 21.89
C THR A 458 17.49 17.35 20.78
N GLY A 459 16.20 17.08 20.99
CA GLY A 459 15.25 16.67 19.96
C GLY A 459 13.98 17.53 19.99
N THR A 460 13.38 17.78 18.83
CA THR A 460 12.10 18.51 18.67
C THR A 460 10.87 17.60 18.76
N THR A 461 11.07 16.29 18.93
CA THR A 461 10.01 15.28 18.92
C THR A 461 9.09 15.35 20.14
N LEU A 462 9.61 15.72 21.33
CA LEU A 462 8.80 15.76 22.55
C LEU A 462 7.67 16.81 22.49
N PRO A 463 7.88 18.06 22.01
CA PRO A 463 6.80 19.00 21.76
C PRO A 463 5.67 18.46 20.87
N ALA A 464 6.00 17.72 19.81
CA ALA A 464 5.01 17.12 18.91
C ALA A 464 4.20 16.02 19.62
N LEU A 465 4.85 15.18 20.43
CA LEU A 465 4.18 14.17 21.25
C LEU A 465 3.26 14.82 22.30
N ILE A 466 3.67 15.93 22.91
CA ILE A 466 2.84 16.68 23.86
C ILE A 466 1.60 17.26 23.16
N GLY A 467 1.76 17.82 21.96
CA GLY A 467 0.65 18.33 21.15
C GLY A 467 -0.36 17.23 20.82
N SER A 468 0.11 16.14 20.22
CA SER A 468 -0.73 14.99 19.87
C SER A 468 -1.44 14.38 21.08
N ALA A 469 -0.77 14.26 22.24
CA ALA A 469 -1.37 13.68 23.45
C ALA A 469 -2.51 14.54 24.05
N ARG A 470 -2.53 15.84 23.76
CA ARG A 470 -3.54 16.79 24.26
C ARG A 470 -4.80 16.84 23.40
N GLU A 471 -4.76 16.30 22.18
CA GLU A 471 -5.94 16.24 21.31
C GLU A 471 -7.09 15.45 21.96
N PRO A 472 -8.35 15.86 21.80
CA PRO A 472 -9.53 15.20 22.39
C PRO A 472 -9.63 13.71 22.01
N GLY A 473 -9.17 13.33 20.82
CA GLY A 473 -9.15 11.95 20.32
C GLY A 473 -7.91 11.12 20.70
N SER A 474 -6.94 11.69 21.42
CA SER A 474 -5.71 10.97 21.77
C SER A 474 -5.97 9.81 22.73
N CYS A 475 -5.50 8.63 22.35
CA CYS A 475 -5.48 7.45 23.20
C CYS A 475 -4.30 7.43 24.19
N ALA A 476 -3.37 8.39 24.10
CA ALA A 476 -2.17 8.46 24.93
C ALA A 476 -2.23 9.64 25.89
N GLN A 477 -1.84 9.40 27.14
CA GLN A 477 -1.59 10.42 28.16
C GLN A 477 -0.11 10.35 28.54
N LEU A 478 0.64 11.42 28.29
CA LEU A 478 2.02 11.52 28.76
C LEU A 478 2.03 11.76 30.26
N VAL A 479 2.50 10.78 31.03
CA VAL A 479 2.51 10.84 32.51
C VAL A 479 3.89 11.12 33.09
N LEU A 480 4.95 10.93 32.30
CA LEU A 480 6.32 11.07 32.79
C LEU A 480 7.31 11.31 31.65
N VAL A 481 8.31 12.16 31.88
CA VAL A 481 9.49 12.28 31.03
C VAL A 481 10.75 11.98 31.84
N ILE A 482 11.55 11.01 31.40
CA ILE A 482 12.82 10.63 32.03
C ILE A 482 13.97 11.05 31.13
N SER A 483 14.95 11.77 31.68
CA SER A 483 16.19 12.08 30.98
C SER A 483 17.39 11.47 31.68
N ASN A 484 18.36 10.99 30.90
CA ASN A 484 19.65 10.55 31.42
C ASN A 484 20.70 11.67 31.55
N LYS A 485 20.31 12.92 31.27
CA LYS A 485 21.11 14.14 31.41
C LYS A 485 20.28 15.23 32.10
N SER A 486 20.89 15.95 33.02
CA SER A 486 20.29 17.15 33.62
C SER A 486 20.31 18.33 32.63
N GLY A 487 19.41 19.29 32.83
CA GLY A 487 19.46 20.59 32.15
C GLY A 487 19.08 20.61 30.65
N VAL A 488 18.50 19.55 30.10
CA VAL A 488 18.10 19.48 28.69
C VAL A 488 16.80 20.23 28.42
N GLU A 489 16.65 20.82 27.21
CA GLU A 489 15.48 21.65 26.86
C GLU A 489 14.17 20.84 26.86
N GLU A 490 14.21 19.56 26.53
CA GLU A 490 13.05 18.67 26.56
C GLU A 490 12.45 18.52 27.96
N LEU A 491 13.27 18.52 29.02
CA LEU A 491 12.76 18.51 30.39
C LEU A 491 12.05 19.83 30.72
N ARG A 492 12.59 20.97 30.23
CA ARG A 492 11.94 22.28 30.41
C ARG A 492 10.62 22.34 29.64
N SER A 493 10.58 21.79 28.43
CA SER A 493 9.37 21.68 27.60
C SER A 493 8.29 20.82 28.28
N ALA A 494 8.66 19.66 28.83
CA ALA A 494 7.75 18.81 29.60
C ALA A 494 7.22 19.51 30.85
N ALA A 495 8.09 20.19 31.60
CA ALA A 495 7.70 20.93 32.79
C ALA A 495 6.74 22.09 32.48
N ARG A 496 6.99 22.86 31.39
CA ARG A 496 6.05 23.89 30.90
C ARG A 496 4.70 23.31 30.50
N ALA A 497 4.69 22.06 30.04
CA ALA A 497 3.47 21.33 29.69
C ALA A 497 2.78 20.64 30.89
N GLY A 498 3.29 20.81 32.12
CA GLY A 498 2.72 20.22 33.34
C GLY A 498 2.94 18.71 33.48
N ILE A 499 3.88 18.12 32.73
CA ILE A 499 4.18 16.69 32.78
C ILE A 499 5.32 16.46 33.79
N PRO A 500 5.18 15.52 34.75
CA PRO A 500 6.25 15.17 35.67
C PRO A 500 7.55 14.78 34.96
N THR A 501 8.69 15.22 35.50
CA THR A 501 10.01 14.93 34.94
C THR A 501 10.95 14.30 35.95
N ARG A 502 11.79 13.35 35.52
CA ARG A 502 12.85 12.75 36.35
C ARG A 502 14.19 12.75 35.62
N VAL A 503 15.25 13.05 36.36
CA VAL A 503 16.63 12.94 35.86
C VAL A 503 17.29 11.75 36.54
N ILE A 504 17.75 10.79 35.76
CA ILE A 504 18.48 9.62 36.24
C ILE A 504 19.83 9.64 35.56
N ASP A 505 20.85 10.19 36.22
CA ASP A 505 22.19 10.27 35.62
C ASP A 505 22.85 8.89 35.64
N HIS A 506 22.97 8.32 34.45
CA HIS A 506 23.64 7.05 34.22
C HIS A 506 25.09 6.96 34.73
N LYS A 507 25.75 8.09 35.01
CA LYS A 507 27.11 8.13 35.58
C LYS A 507 27.16 7.75 37.06
N LEU A 508 26.01 7.76 37.75
CA LEU A 508 25.91 7.46 39.17
C LEU A 508 25.77 5.96 39.48
N TYR A 509 25.76 5.10 38.46
CA TYR A 509 25.49 3.67 38.60
C TYR A 509 26.70 2.82 38.16
N GLY A 510 27.01 1.78 38.93
CA GLY A 510 28.16 0.91 38.67
C GLY A 510 27.94 -0.06 37.52
N SER A 511 26.68 -0.31 37.15
CA SER A 511 26.31 -1.16 36.03
C SER A 511 25.09 -0.67 35.26
N ARG A 512 24.97 -1.09 34.00
CA ARG A 512 23.78 -0.83 33.17
C ARG A 512 22.51 -1.43 33.76
N SER A 513 22.62 -2.64 34.33
CA SER A 513 21.46 -3.31 34.93
C SER A 513 20.91 -2.52 36.12
N GLU A 514 21.79 -1.89 36.91
CA GLU A 514 21.43 -1.07 38.06
C GLU A 514 20.75 0.25 37.64
N PHE A 515 21.30 0.90 36.61
CA PHE A 515 20.71 2.08 35.98
C PHE A 515 19.31 1.79 35.43
N ASP A 516 19.16 0.73 34.64
CA ASP A 516 17.87 0.36 34.04
C ASP A 516 16.85 -0.07 35.10
N SER A 517 17.30 -0.70 36.19
CA SER A 517 16.44 -1.07 37.32
C SER A 517 15.90 0.17 38.03
N THR A 518 16.66 1.25 38.07
CA THR A 518 16.19 2.52 38.65
C THR A 518 15.21 3.23 37.71
N ILE A 519 15.45 3.22 36.39
CA ILE A 519 14.45 3.68 35.41
C ILE A 519 13.15 2.89 35.58
N ASP A 520 13.22 1.57 35.67
CA ASP A 520 12.08 0.68 35.83
C ASP A 520 11.26 0.98 37.09
N ARG A 521 11.92 1.20 38.25
CA ARG A 521 11.22 1.60 39.49
C ARG A 521 10.44 2.91 39.32
N VAL A 522 11.05 3.89 38.66
CA VAL A 522 10.41 5.19 38.40
C VAL A 522 9.24 5.02 37.41
N LEU A 523 9.36 4.19 36.39
CA LEU A 523 8.24 3.90 35.47
C LEU A 523 7.07 3.24 36.19
N GLN A 524 7.35 2.35 37.15
CA GLN A 524 6.32 1.71 37.98
C GLN A 524 5.63 2.70 38.93
N GLU A 525 6.38 3.63 39.55
CA GLU A 525 5.84 4.69 40.42
C GLU A 525 4.74 5.50 39.72
N PHE A 526 4.92 5.79 38.42
CA PHE A 526 3.97 6.56 37.61
C PHE A 526 2.91 5.68 36.90
N SER A 527 2.85 4.38 37.21
CA SER A 527 1.93 3.41 36.58
C SER A 527 2.00 3.45 35.05
N VAL A 528 3.21 3.50 34.49
CA VAL A 528 3.43 3.60 33.04
C VAL A 528 3.02 2.31 32.35
N GLU A 529 2.27 2.44 31.26
CA GLU A 529 1.77 1.36 30.42
C GLU A 529 2.57 1.20 29.13
N LEU A 530 3.11 2.31 28.59
CA LEU A 530 3.90 2.35 27.35
C LEU A 530 5.16 3.22 27.50
N ILE A 531 6.27 2.81 26.87
CA ILE A 531 7.54 3.54 26.87
C ILE A 531 7.86 4.06 25.46
N CYS A 532 7.93 5.37 25.31
CA CYS A 532 8.40 6.03 24.10
C CYS A 532 9.89 6.39 24.22
N LEU A 533 10.75 5.81 23.38
CA LEU A 533 12.16 6.16 23.29
C LEU A 533 12.38 7.31 22.31
N SER A 534 12.30 8.55 22.80
CA SER A 534 12.45 9.75 21.98
C SER A 534 13.88 10.28 22.04
N GLY A 535 14.72 9.81 21.13
CA GLY A 535 16.13 10.20 21.10
C GLY A 535 16.92 9.72 22.33
N PHE A 536 16.47 8.67 23.00
CA PHE A 536 17.15 8.07 24.15
C PHE A 536 18.39 7.30 23.69
N ARG A 537 19.57 7.92 23.78
CA ARG A 537 20.84 7.40 23.26
C ARG A 537 21.58 6.52 24.28
N ARG A 538 20.86 5.61 24.94
CA ARG A 538 21.42 4.63 25.88
C ARG A 538 20.93 3.24 25.50
N VAL A 539 21.83 2.27 25.56
CA VAL A 539 21.48 0.87 25.34
C VAL A 539 20.81 0.34 26.60
N LEU A 540 19.60 -0.20 26.45
CA LEU A 540 18.84 -0.85 27.52
C LEU A 540 19.27 -2.32 27.65
N SER A 541 19.28 -2.84 28.87
CA SER A 541 19.66 -4.21 29.19
C SER A 541 18.58 -5.22 28.81
N SER A 542 19.00 -6.47 28.55
CA SER A 542 18.08 -7.57 28.20
C SER A 542 16.99 -7.84 29.26
N PRO A 543 17.24 -7.74 30.58
CA PRO A 543 16.18 -7.83 31.59
C PRO A 543 15.11 -6.75 31.42
N PHE A 544 15.52 -5.50 31.19
CA PHE A 544 14.60 -4.37 30.97
C PHE A 544 13.72 -4.60 29.73
N LEU A 545 14.35 -4.98 28.61
CA LEU A 545 13.63 -5.25 27.35
C LEU A 545 12.67 -6.44 27.43
N ARG A 546 13.00 -7.48 28.21
CA ARG A 546 12.09 -8.61 28.43
C ARG A 546 10.86 -8.20 29.23
N LYS A 547 11.04 -7.37 30.26
CA LYS A 547 9.95 -6.90 31.12
C LYS A 547 8.97 -5.97 30.39
N TRP A 548 9.50 -5.10 29.54
CA TRP A 548 8.73 -4.13 28.75
C TRP A 548 8.49 -4.60 27.31
N LYS A 549 8.56 -5.91 27.04
CA LYS A 549 8.34 -6.45 25.70
C LYS A 549 6.90 -6.17 25.24
N GLY A 550 6.76 -5.46 24.12
CA GLY A 550 5.46 -5.07 23.56
C GLY A 550 4.82 -3.87 24.26
N LYS A 551 5.59 -3.12 25.05
CA LYS A 551 5.18 -1.91 25.77
C LYS A 551 6.17 -0.78 25.53
#